data_AF-R7CW84-F1
#
_entry.id   AF-R7CW84-F1
#
_cell.length_a   1.000
_cell.length_b   1.000
_cell.length_c   1.000
_cell.angle_alpha   90.00
_cell.angle_beta   90.00
_cell.angle_gamma   90.00
#
_symmetry.space_group_name_H-M   'P 1'
#
loop_
_entity.id
_entity.type
_entity.pdbx_description
1 polymer ?
#
loop_
_entity_poly.entity_id
_entity_poly.type
_entity_poly.pdbx_seq_one_letter_code
_entity_poly.pdbx_strand_id
1 'polypeptide(L)' 'MVNEEVLKIVLNDKTFGRDTAADIVGGLSRLRDLVGKGLIRAEKPTNKQNGKWFCNAYDVIKHAQLKY' A
#
# COMPACT_ATOMS: atom_id res chain seq x y z
N MET A 1 -13.63 16.61 4.29
CA MET A 1 -13.50 15.36 3.50
C MET A 1 -12.31 15.53 2.57
N VAL A 2 -11.42 14.54 2.47
CA VAL A 2 -10.30 14.60 1.53
C VAL A 2 -10.81 14.25 0.13
N ASN A 3 -10.39 14.99 -0.90
CA ASN A 3 -10.79 14.75 -2.28
C ASN A 3 -10.02 13.54 -2.85
N GLU A 4 -10.74 12.47 -3.20
CA GLU A 4 -10.15 11.23 -3.74
C GLU A 4 -9.45 11.44 -5.09
N GLU A 5 -9.94 12.35 -5.92
CA GLU A 5 -9.31 12.67 -7.21
C GLU A 5 -7.94 13.34 -7.02
N VAL A 6 -7.86 14.29 -6.07
CA VAL A 6 -6.60 14.95 -5.72
C VAL A 6 -5.59 13.94 -5.17
N LEU A 7 -6.03 13.02 -4.30
CA LEU A 7 -5.17 11.94 -3.81
C LEU A 7 -4.67 11.06 -4.94
N LYS A 8 -5.54 10.70 -5.90
CA LYS A 8 -5.17 9.89 -7.04
C LYS A 8 -4.16 10.61 -7.94
N ILE A 9 -4.34 11.90 -8.21
CA ILE A 9 -3.38 12.70 -8.99
C ILE A 9 -2.00 12.71 -8.33
N VAL A 10 -1.94 12.88 -7.01
CA VAL A 10 -0.68 13.07 -6.27
C VAL A 10 0.04 11.75 -5.95
N LEU A 11 -0.70 10.67 -5.70
CA LEU A 11 -0.16 9.45 -5.11
C LEU A 11 -0.13 8.25 -6.05
N ASN A 12 -0.82 8.29 -7.20
CA ASN A 12 -0.96 7.11 -8.06
C ASN A 12 0.36 6.69 -8.74
N ASP A 13 1.36 7.56 -8.82
CA ASP A 13 2.72 7.28 -9.30
C ASP A 13 3.75 7.12 -8.17
N LYS A 14 3.33 7.24 -6.91
CA LYS A 14 4.20 7.12 -5.73
C LYS A 14 4.05 5.74 -5.09
N THR A 15 5.04 5.38 -4.30
CA THR A 15 5.07 4.09 -3.60
C THR A 15 5.48 4.24 -2.15
N PHE A 16 4.90 3.42 -1.28
CA PHE A 16 5.39 3.18 0.07
C PHE A 16 6.20 1.88 0.13
N GLY A 17 7.16 1.84 1.03
CA GLY A 17 7.84 0.60 1.40
C GLY A 17 6.90 -0.35 2.16
N ARG A 18 7.25 -1.64 2.21
CA ARG A 18 6.46 -2.71 2.86
C ARG A 18 5.96 -2.33 4.25
N ASP A 19 6.87 -1.89 5.12
CA ASP A 19 6.58 -1.70 6.54
C ASP A 19 5.69 -0.46 6.75
N THR A 20 5.94 0.63 6.02
CA THR A 20 5.07 1.81 5.99
C THR A 20 3.67 1.47 5.47
N ALA A 21 3.59 0.74 4.35
CA ALA A 21 2.31 0.33 3.79
C ALA A 21 1.54 -0.58 4.77
N ALA A 22 2.23 -1.53 5.40
CA ALA A 22 1.65 -2.41 6.41
C ALA A 22 1.14 -1.61 7.60
N ASP A 23 1.88 -0.62 8.08
CA ASP A 23 1.47 0.21 9.20
C ASP A 23 0.17 0.98 8.90
N ILE A 24 0.09 1.61 7.72
CA ILE A 24 -1.06 2.41 7.27
C ILE A 24 -2.32 1.56 7.11
N VAL A 25 -2.22 0.38 6.51
CA VAL A 25 -3.41 -0.47 6.24
C VAL A 25 -3.86 -1.28 7.46
N GLY A 26 -3.14 -1.19 8.59
CA GLY A 26 -3.47 -1.88 9.84
C GLY A 26 -2.76 -3.23 10.07
N GLY A 27 -1.72 -3.55 9.30
CA GLY A 27 -0.79 -4.65 9.57
C GLY A 27 -0.29 -5.39 8.34
N LEU A 28 0.79 -6.17 8.51
CA LEU A 28 1.43 -6.91 7.42
C LEU A 28 0.53 -8.00 6.82
N SER A 29 -0.23 -8.72 7.65
CA SER A 29 -1.15 -9.76 7.18
C SER A 29 -2.23 -9.18 6.27
N ARG A 30 -2.78 -8.01 6.64
CA ARG A 30 -3.78 -7.29 5.85
C ARG A 30 -3.19 -6.72 4.57
N LEU A 31 -1.98 -6.16 4.61
CA LEU A 31 -1.27 -5.72 3.40
C LEU A 31 -1.12 -6.87 2.40
N ARG A 32 -0.69 -8.06 2.86
CA ARG A 32 -0.52 -9.23 2.00
C ARG A 32 -1.83 -9.70 1.39
N ASP A 33 -2.92 -9.71 2.16
CA ASP A 33 -4.26 -10.05 1.67
C ASP A 33 -4.74 -9.07 0.58
N LEU A 34 -4.59 -7.76 0.81
CA LEU A 34 -4.97 -6.73 -0.16
C LEU A 34 -4.14 -6.82 -1.45
N VAL A 35 -2.84 -7.06 -1.35
CA VAL A 35 -1.97 -7.28 -2.52
C VAL A 35 -2.35 -8.57 -3.24
N GLY A 36 -2.59 -9.66 -2.51
CA GLY A 36 -3.02 -10.94 -3.09
C GLY A 36 -4.36 -10.87 -3.82
N LYS A 37 -5.25 -9.97 -3.38
CA LYS A 37 -6.53 -9.66 -4.05
C LYS A 37 -6.40 -8.67 -5.21
N GLY A 38 -5.21 -8.10 -5.45
CA GLY A 38 -4.99 -7.07 -6.47
C GLY A 38 -5.57 -5.69 -6.13
N LEU A 39 -5.97 -5.46 -4.86
CA LEU A 39 -6.50 -4.19 -4.39
C LEU A 39 -5.42 -3.15 -4.11
N ILE A 40 -4.20 -3.62 -3.80
CA ILE A 40 -3.00 -2.80 -3.73
C ILE A 40 -2.02 -3.30 -4.78
N ARG A 41 -1.73 -2.47 -5.77
CA ARG A 41 -0.65 -2.74 -6.72
C ARG A 41 0.67 -2.70 -5.97
N ALA A 42 1.45 -3.77 -6.05
CA ALA A 42 2.75 -3.84 -5.40
C ALA A 42 3.77 -4.56 -6.28
N GLU A 43 4.97 -4.00 -6.36
CA GLU A 43 6.10 -4.63 -7.02
C GLU A 43 7.10 -5.14 -5.99
N LYS A 44 7.59 -6.35 -6.22
CA LYS A 44 8.67 -6.96 -5.44
C LYS A 44 9.74 -7.46 -6.41
N PRO A 45 10.69 -6.59 -6.81
CA PRO A 45 11.64 -6.90 -7.89
C PRO A 45 12.60 -8.04 -7.57
N THR A 46 12.70 -8.45 -6.30
CA THR A 46 13.53 -9.59 -5.90
C THR A 46 12.67 -10.66 -5.24
N ASN A 47 12.84 -11.92 -5.67
CA ASN A 47 12.20 -13.06 -5.02
C ASN A 47 12.95 -13.49 -3.74
N LYS A 48 13.18 -12.55 -2.82
CA LYS A 48 13.80 -12.79 -1.50
C LYS A 48 12.78 -12.55 -0.40
N GLN A 49 12.86 -13.28 0.72
CA GLN A 49 11.92 -13.11 1.85
C GLN A 49 11.86 -11.66 2.35
N ASN A 50 13.01 -10.99 2.43
CA ASN A 50 13.17 -9.59 2.82
C ASN A 50 13.44 -8.65 1.63
N GLY A 51 12.99 -9.04 0.43
CA GLY A 51 13.06 -8.16 -0.74
C GLY A 51 12.28 -6.86 -0.49
N LYS A 52 12.73 -5.76 -1.08
CA LYS A 52 11.99 -4.49 -1.04
C LYS A 52 10.64 -4.65 -1.74
N TRP A 53 9.61 -4.05 -1.15
CA TRP A 53 8.29 -3.91 -1.77
C TRP A 53 8.06 -2.45 -2.10
N PHE A 54 7.37 -2.23 -3.21
CA PHE A 54 6.93 -0.93 -3.68
C PHE A 54 5.42 -1.00 -3.83
N CYS A 55 4.69 -0.62 -2.77
CA CYS A 55 3.23 -0.65 -2.75
C CYS A 55 2.70 0.71 -3.23
N ASN A 56 1.76 0.72 -4.17
CA ASN A 56 1.18 1.95 -4.70
C ASN A 56 0.57 2.81 -3.58
N ALA A 57 0.97 4.08 -3.52
CA ALA A 57 0.63 4.95 -2.40
C ALA A 57 -0.86 5.30 -2.35
N TYR A 58 -1.50 5.54 -3.50
CA TYR A 58 -2.94 5.80 -3.55
C TYR A 58 -3.76 4.60 -3.06
N ASP A 59 -3.44 3.40 -3.54
CA ASP A 59 -4.14 2.18 -3.13
C ASP A 59 -3.99 1.93 -1.62
N VAL A 60 -2.78 2.14 -1.07
CA VAL A 60 -2.51 2.02 0.36
C VAL A 60 -3.35 3.00 1.19
N ILE A 61 -3.41 4.28 0.81
CA ILE A 61 -4.19 5.30 1.54
C ILE A 61 -5.70 5.01 1.44
N LYS A 62 -6.17 4.52 0.29
CA LYS A 62 -7.57 4.12 0.10
C LYS A 62 -8.01 3.00 1.05
N HIS A 63 -7.08 2.14 1.45
CA HIS A 63 -7.29 1.05 2.40
C HIS A 63 -6.69 1.32 3.79
N ALA A 64 -6.38 2.58 4.10
CA ALA A 64 -5.88 2.98 5.41
C ALA A 64 -6.88 2.63 6.51
N GLN A 65 -6.38 2.20 7.65
CA GLN A 65 -7.19 1.83 8.79
C GLN A 65 -6.62 2.44 10.06
N LEU A 66 -7.48 3.05 10.89
CA LEU A 66 -7.09 3.48 12.23
C LEU A 66 -6.78 2.24 13.08
N LYS A 67 -5.63 2.25 13.74
CA LYS A 67 -5.34 1.29 14.82
C LYS A 67 -6.09 1.77 16.06
N TYR A 68 -6.99 0.93 16.55
CA TYR A 68 -7.62 1.10 17.86
C TYR A 68 -6.90 0.23 18.87
#